data_AF-A0A2G6N8N3-F1
#
_entry.id   AF-A0A2G6N8N3-F1
#
_cell.length_a   1.000
_cell.length_b   1.000
_cell.length_c   1.000
_cell.angle_alpha   90.00
_cell.angle_beta   90.00
_cell.angle_gamma   90.00
#
_symmetry.space_group_name_H-M   'P 1'
#
loop_
_entity.id
_entity.type
_entity.pdbx_description
1 polymer ?
#
loop_
_entity_poly.entity_id
_entity_poly.type
_entity_poly.pdbx_seq_one_letter_code
_entity_poly.pdbx_strand_id
1 'polypeptide(L)'
;MNKPQDDWDHRILCSDGNCIGVVGPDGRCKECGHAYEGELPDATDFHEAPEVEDDHEAVPPSDVDTNSHEDNPAIDSDSLDDTWEDRTLCIDGNCIGIIGPDGRCKECGKPYPESTP
;
A
#
# COMPACT_ATOMS: atom_id res chain seq x y z
N MET A 1 -10.70 1.08 -24.06
CA MET A 1 -10.55 0.39 -22.76
C MET A 1 -11.26 1.23 -21.70
N ASN A 2 -12.48 0.85 -21.31
CA ASN A 2 -13.11 1.43 -20.11
C ASN A 2 -12.33 0.93 -18.90
N LYS A 3 -11.78 1.84 -18.09
CA LYS A 3 -11.15 1.44 -16.83
C LYS A 3 -12.24 1.11 -15.81
N PRO A 4 -12.11 0.04 -15.01
CA PRO A 4 -13.02 -0.27 -13.89
C PRO A 4 -12.74 0.64 -12.69
N GLN A 5 -12.62 1.95 -12.91
CA GLN A 5 -12.33 2.93 -11.87
C GLN A 5 -13.47 2.96 -10.84
N ASP A 6 -14.71 2.81 -11.31
CA ASP A 6 -15.91 2.77 -10.47
C ASP A 6 -15.88 1.68 -9.38
N ASP A 7 -15.30 0.50 -9.63
CA ASP A 7 -15.34 -0.58 -8.62
C ASP A 7 -14.44 -0.30 -7.41
N TRP A 8 -13.46 0.61 -7.54
CA TRP A 8 -12.57 0.96 -6.42
C TRP A 8 -13.19 2.01 -5.52
N ASP A 9 -13.92 2.97 -6.09
CA ASP A 9 -14.49 4.15 -5.41
C ASP A 9 -15.78 3.84 -4.64
N HIS A 10 -16.48 2.76 -4.98
CA HIS A 10 -17.72 2.35 -4.31
C HIS A 10 -17.51 1.33 -3.17
N ARG A 11 -16.27 0.99 -2.84
CA ARG A 11 -15.99 0.03 -1.75
C ARG A 11 -15.95 0.73 -0.41
N ILE A 12 -16.73 0.19 0.51
CA ILE A 12 -16.84 0.69 1.88
C ILE A 12 -15.97 -0.17 2.78
N LEU A 13 -15.09 0.46 3.55
CA LEU A 13 -14.25 -0.22 4.54
C LEU A 13 -15.04 -0.54 5.80
N CYS A 14 -14.67 -1.62 6.48
CA CYS A 14 -15.24 -2.02 7.76
C CYS A 14 -15.09 -0.92 8.83
N SER A 15 -16.13 -0.73 9.66
CA SER A 15 -16.17 0.29 10.71
C SER A 15 -15.29 -0.02 11.94
N ASP A 16 -14.87 -1.27 12.10
CA ASP A 16 -14.11 -1.77 13.26
C ASP A 16 -12.68 -1.19 13.39
N GLY A 17 -12.16 -0.47 12.37
CA GLY A 17 -10.86 0.22 12.40
C GLY A 17 -9.62 -0.68 12.43
N ASN A 18 -9.73 -1.86 13.04
CA ASN A 18 -8.73 -2.92 13.09
C ASN A 18 -8.92 -3.94 11.96
N CYS A 19 -10.11 -3.98 11.35
CA CYS A 19 -10.43 -4.87 10.24
C CYS A 19 -10.16 -4.18 8.90
N ILE A 20 -9.34 -4.80 8.06
CA ILE A 20 -9.01 -4.31 6.70
C ILE A 20 -10.06 -4.67 5.64
N GLY A 21 -11.16 -5.31 6.04
CA GLY A 21 -12.16 -5.86 5.13
C GLY A 21 -13.08 -4.80 4.51
N VAL A 22 -13.79 -5.22 3.45
CA VAL A 22 -14.81 -4.41 2.76
C VAL A 22 -16.22 -4.90 3.09
N VAL A 23 -17.18 -3.99 3.09
CA VAL A 23 -18.60 -4.28 3.35
C VAL A 23 -19.26 -4.82 2.09
N GLY A 24 -19.96 -5.94 2.24
CA GLY A 24 -20.76 -6.55 1.18
C GLY A 24 -22.13 -5.90 1.01
N PRO A 25 -22.86 -6.26 -0.05
CA PRO A 25 -24.22 -5.78 -0.31
C PRO A 25 -25.24 -6.22 0.75
N ASP A 26 -24.89 -7.23 1.56
CA ASP A 26 -25.66 -7.67 2.73
C ASP A 26 -25.44 -6.78 3.98
N GLY A 27 -24.62 -5.74 3.84
CA GLY A 27 -24.27 -4.81 4.91
C GLY A 27 -23.36 -5.41 5.98
N ARG A 28 -22.59 -6.45 5.63
CA ARG A 28 -21.63 -7.08 6.54
C ARG A 28 -20.23 -7.06 5.96
N CYS A 29 -19.23 -6.94 6.83
CA CYS A 29 -17.83 -7.06 6.44
C CYS A 29 -17.52 -8.49 5.97
N LYS A 30 -16.83 -8.63 4.83
CA LYS A 30 -16.50 -9.93 4.24
C LYS A 30 -15.42 -10.70 5.02
N GLU A 31 -14.61 -10.00 5.80
CA GLU A 31 -13.56 -10.61 6.63
C GLU A 31 -14.05 -10.99 8.03
N CYS A 32 -14.67 -10.05 8.75
CA CYS A 32 -15.06 -10.26 10.15
C CYS A 32 -16.55 -10.56 10.37
N GLY A 33 -17.42 -10.33 9.38
CA GLY A 33 -18.86 -10.59 9.46
C GLY A 33 -19.66 -9.58 10.28
N HIS A 34 -19.01 -8.58 10.88
CA HIS A 34 -19.68 -7.52 11.61
C HIS A 34 -20.60 -6.71 10.69
N ALA A 35 -21.76 -6.33 11.22
CA ALA A 35 -22.67 -5.45 10.53
C ALA A 35 -22.06 -4.05 10.42
N TYR A 36 -22.19 -3.42 9.25
CA TYR A 36 -21.78 -2.06 9.04
C TYR A 36 -22.81 -1.09 9.65
N GLU A 37 -22.33 -0.09 10.40
CA GLU A 37 -23.19 0.84 11.15
C GLU A 37 -23.52 2.12 10.36
N GLY A 38 -22.95 2.33 9.18
CA GLY A 38 -23.19 3.51 8.34
C GLY A 38 -24.23 3.29 7.24
N GLU A 39 -24.62 4.37 6.56
CA GLU A 39 -25.44 4.30 5.35
C GLU A 39 -24.67 3.66 4.19
N LEU A 40 -25.27 2.66 3.55
CA LEU A 40 -24.77 2.09 2.30
C LEU A 40 -25.42 2.83 1.13
N PRO A 41 -24.67 3.13 0.05
CA PRO A 41 -25.26 3.65 -1.17
C PRO A 41 -26.25 2.62 -1.72
N ASP A 42 -27.43 3.10 -2.11
CA ASP A 42 -28.47 2.27 -2.68
C ASP A 42 -27.98 1.74 -4.03
N ALA A 43 -28.02 0.41 -4.24
CA ALA A 43 -27.53 -0.23 -5.45
C ALA A 43 -28.35 0.13 -6.71
N THR A 44 -29.32 1.03 -6.59
CA THR A 44 -30.16 1.54 -7.69
C THR A 44 -29.68 2.88 -8.23
N ASP A 45 -28.69 3.52 -7.61
CA ASP A 45 -28.19 4.85 -8.01
C ASP A 45 -27.17 4.79 -9.17
N PHE A 46 -27.39 3.88 -10.14
CA PHE A 46 -26.71 3.89 -11.44
C PHE A 46 -27.33 4.96 -12.34
N HIS A 47 -27.30 6.22 -11.88
CA HIS A 47 -27.81 7.34 -12.66
C HIS A 47 -26.78 7.74 -13.72
N GLU A 48 -27.11 7.36 -14.96
CA GLU A 48 -26.69 7.90 -16.25
C GLU A 48 -25.77 9.13 -16.16
N ALA A 49 -24.47 8.93 -16.40
CA ALA A 49 -23.51 10.01 -16.46
C ALA A 49 -23.86 10.97 -17.61
N PRO A 50 -23.92 12.29 -17.40
CA PRO A 50 -24.12 13.24 -18.48
C PRO A 50 -22.90 13.23 -19.41
N GLU A 51 -23.15 13.04 -20.71
CA GLU A 51 -22.17 13.21 -21.78
C GLU A 51 -21.71 14.68 -21.80
N VAL A 52 -20.59 14.98 -21.14
CA VAL A 52 -19.88 16.25 -21.31
C VAL A 52 -18.79 16.07 -22.36
N GLU A 53 -19.07 16.58 -23.56
CA GLU A 53 -18.08 16.84 -24.59
C GLU A 53 -17.25 18.06 -24.11
N ASP A 54 -16.03 17.84 -23.62
CA ASP A 54 -15.12 18.94 -23.27
C ASP A 54 -13.74 18.73 -23.88
N ASP A 55 -13.44 19.65 -24.78
CA ASP A 55 -12.32 19.74 -25.72
C ASP A 55 -11.03 20.08 -24.95
N HIS A 56 -10.23 19.07 -24.62
CA HIS A 56 -8.88 19.27 -24.09
C HIS A 56 -7.86 19.31 -25.24
N GLU A 57 -7.55 20.53 -25.66
CA GLU A 57 -6.47 20.87 -26.58
C GLU A 57 -5.13 20.29 -26.10
N ALA A 58 -4.46 19.54 -26.97
CA ALA A 58 -3.21 18.86 -26.67
C ALA A 58 -2.05 19.87 -26.53
N VAL A 59 -1.54 20.05 -25.30
CA VAL A 59 -0.22 20.68 -25.10
C VAL A 59 0.89 19.70 -25.54
N PRO A 60 1.80 20.09 -26.45
CA PRO A 60 2.90 19.23 -26.86
C PRO A 60 3.87 19.00 -25.69
N PRO A 61 4.47 17.80 -25.56
CA PRO A 61 5.50 17.57 -24.56
C PRO A 61 6.70 18.47 -24.90
N SER A 62 7.03 19.38 -24.00
CA SER A 62 8.32 20.09 -24.05
C SER A 62 9.40 19.10 -23.63
N ASP A 63 10.34 18.85 -24.55
CA ASP A 63 11.53 18.05 -24.33
C ASP A 63 12.31 18.57 -23.12
N VAL A 64 12.23 17.85 -22.00
CA VAL A 64 13.13 18.05 -20.86
C VAL A 64 14.34 17.15 -21.04
N ASP A 65 15.46 17.84 -21.08
CA ASP A 65 16.81 17.46 -21.38
C ASP A 65 17.32 16.22 -20.62
N THR A 66 18.08 15.42 -21.36
CA THR A 66 18.86 14.27 -20.91
C THR A 66 19.86 14.69 -19.84
N ASN A 67 19.55 14.44 -18.57
CA ASN A 67 20.55 14.50 -17.52
C ASN A 67 21.13 13.10 -17.31
N SER A 68 22.20 12.82 -18.05
CA SER A 68 23.13 11.71 -17.80
C SER A 68 23.59 11.72 -16.35
N HIS A 69 22.98 10.89 -15.51
CA HIS A 69 23.62 10.42 -14.28
C HIS A 69 24.27 9.07 -14.57
N GLU A 70 25.40 9.15 -15.28
CA GLU A 70 26.42 8.09 -15.28
C GLU A 70 27.11 8.09 -13.92
N ASP A 71 26.48 7.48 -12.94
CA ASP A 71 27.13 6.95 -11.73
C ASP A 71 26.20 5.89 -11.14
N ASN A 72 26.15 4.74 -11.81
CA ASN A 72 25.59 3.52 -11.26
C ASN A 72 26.77 2.82 -10.58
N PRO A 73 27.00 2.96 -9.25
CA PRO A 73 27.87 2.02 -8.58
C PRO A 73 27.24 0.66 -8.83
N ALA A 74 27.95 -0.21 -9.56
CA ALA A 74 27.56 -1.58 -9.76
C ALA A 74 27.17 -2.14 -8.38
N ILE A 75 25.86 -2.28 -8.15
CA ILE A 75 25.38 -3.02 -7.00
C ILE A 75 25.86 -4.43 -7.26
N ASP A 76 26.92 -4.75 -6.53
CA ASP A 76 27.54 -6.05 -6.50
C ASP A 76 26.43 -7.07 -6.23
N SER A 77 26.02 -7.74 -7.32
CA SER A 77 24.95 -8.72 -7.36
C SER A 77 25.44 -10.07 -6.80
N ASP A 78 26.33 -10.04 -5.81
CA ASP A 78 26.97 -11.20 -5.18
C ASP A 78 26.95 -11.13 -3.62
N SER A 79 25.97 -10.41 -3.04
CA SER A 79 25.59 -10.57 -1.62
C SER A 79 24.07 -10.51 -1.38
N LEU A 80 23.28 -10.89 -2.39
CA LEU A 80 21.80 -10.87 -2.35
C LEU A 80 21.18 -12.13 -1.70
N ASP A 81 21.91 -12.81 -0.83
CA ASP A 81 21.37 -13.88 0.01
C ASP A 81 21.08 -13.41 1.45
N ASP A 82 20.75 -12.12 1.60
CA ASP A 82 19.86 -11.67 2.69
C ASP A 82 18.44 -12.14 2.33
N THR A 83 18.29 -13.46 2.25
CA THR A 83 17.02 -14.14 2.04
C THR A 83 16.05 -13.56 3.06
N TRP A 84 14.84 -13.26 2.65
CA TRP A 84 13.85 -12.62 3.51
C TRP A 84 13.63 -13.40 4.84
N GLU A 85 14.05 -14.67 4.87
CA GLU A 85 14.05 -15.60 6.00
C GLU A 85 15.06 -15.24 7.11
N ASP A 86 16.17 -14.57 6.81
CA ASP A 86 17.22 -14.25 7.80
C ASP A 86 16.98 -12.91 8.53
N ARG A 87 15.92 -12.18 8.16
CA ARG A 87 15.62 -10.86 8.73
C ARG A 87 14.92 -10.99 10.08
N THR A 88 15.58 -10.52 11.13
CA THR A 88 15.01 -10.47 12.48
C THR A 88 14.29 -9.14 12.70
N LEU A 89 13.01 -9.18 13.08
CA LEU A 89 12.23 -7.98 13.45
C LEU A 89 12.67 -7.41 14.80
N CYS A 90 12.48 -6.11 14.98
CA CYS A 90 12.75 -5.44 16.25
C CYS A 90 11.93 -6.07 17.40
N ILE A 91 12.56 -6.21 18.57
CA ILE A 91 11.90 -6.69 19.78
C ILE A 91 10.82 -5.73 20.30
N ASP A 92 10.92 -4.45 19.92
CA ASP A 92 9.92 -3.45 20.21
C ASP A 92 8.74 -3.66 19.27
N GLY A 93 7.66 -4.33 19.73
CA GLY A 93 6.52 -4.72 18.89
C GLY A 93 5.74 -3.56 18.25
N ASN A 94 6.07 -2.31 18.59
CA ASN A 94 5.57 -1.09 17.93
C ASN A 94 6.51 -0.57 16.83
N CYS A 95 7.73 -1.10 16.73
CA CYS A 95 8.73 -0.71 15.76
C CYS A 95 8.72 -1.68 14.58
N ILE A 96 8.60 -1.15 13.37
CA ILE A 96 8.58 -1.93 12.11
C ILE A 96 9.98 -2.33 11.62
N GLY A 97 11.04 -1.96 12.34
CA GLY A 97 12.41 -2.12 11.89
C GLY A 97 12.95 -3.55 11.99
N ILE A 98 14.03 -3.82 11.25
CA ILE A 98 14.83 -5.06 11.34
C ILE A 98 16.13 -4.82 12.10
N ILE A 99 16.71 -5.89 12.65
CA ILE A 99 18.01 -5.86 13.32
C ILE A 99 19.13 -5.81 12.28
N GLY A 100 20.02 -4.84 12.43
CA GLY A 100 21.23 -4.70 11.65
C GLY A 100 22.35 -5.61 12.12
N PRO A 101 23.44 -5.72 11.34
CA PRO A 101 24.61 -6.52 11.69
C PRO A 101 25.33 -6.01 12.95
N ASP A 102 25.02 -4.79 13.40
CA ASP A 102 25.50 -4.19 14.65
C ASP A 102 24.69 -4.61 15.89
N GLY A 103 23.72 -5.53 15.72
CA GLY A 103 22.87 -6.01 16.79
C GLY A 103 21.83 -4.97 17.26
N ARG A 104 21.54 -3.96 16.44
CA ARG A 104 20.58 -2.89 16.78
C ARG A 104 19.50 -2.76 15.72
N CYS A 105 18.33 -2.31 16.14
CA CYS A 105 17.27 -1.97 15.20
C CYS A 105 17.68 -0.80 14.31
N LYS A 106 17.54 -0.96 12.99
CA LYS A 106 17.87 0.09 12.00
C LYS A 106 16.96 1.34 12.10
N GLU A 107 15.78 1.21 12.69
CA GLU A 107 14.82 2.32 12.83
C GLU A 107 14.93 3.04 14.18
N CYS A 108 14.88 2.28 15.29
CA CYS A 108 14.83 2.87 16.63
C CYS A 108 16.16 2.80 17.41
N GLY A 109 17.18 2.13 16.87
CA GLY A 109 18.51 2.00 17.49
C GLY A 109 18.56 1.12 18.75
N LYS A 110 17.43 0.53 19.16
CA LYS A 110 17.36 -0.35 20.33
C LYS A 110 18.25 -1.59 20.12
N PRO A 111 19.05 -1.98 21.11
CA PRO A 111 19.85 -3.20 21.03
C PRO A 111 18.93 -4.43 21.07
N TYR A 112 19.23 -5.42 20.23
CA TYR A 112 18.60 -6.73 20.30
C TYR A 112 19.35 -7.58 21.33
N PRO A 113 18.67 -8.19 22.31
CA PRO A 113 19.34 -9.06 23.26
C PRO A 113 19.87 -10.28 22.51
N GLU A 114 21.20 -10.44 22.46
CA GLU A 114 21.87 -11.66 22.00
C GLU A 114 21.24 -12.84 22.75
N SER A 115 20.64 -13.79 22.04
CA SER A 115 20.17 -15.04 22.62
C SER A 115 21.38 -15.87 23.02
N THR A 116 21.89 -15.69 24.24
CA THR A 116 22.90 -16.59 24.81
C THR A 116 22.28 -17.99 24.97
N PRO A 117 22.95 -19.05 24.48
CA PRO A 117 22.48 -20.43 24.60
C PRO A 117 22.44 -20.92 26.05
#